data_AF-A0A348WI81-F1
#
_entry.id   AF-A0A348WI81-F1
#
_cell.length_a   1.000
_cell.length_b   1.000
_cell.length_c   1.000
_cell.angle_alpha   90.00
_cell.angle_beta   90.00
_cell.angle_gamma   90.00
#
_symmetry.space_group_name_H-M   'P 1'
#
loop_
_entity.id
_entity.type
_entity.pdbx_description
1 polymer ?
#
loop_
_entity_poly.entity_id
_entity_poly.type
_entity_poly.pdbx_seq_one_letter_code
_entity_poly.pdbx_strand_id
1 'polypeptide(L)'
;CVYVELVEGAEATEADLAEICKTHVKERAALPKHIEILDELPKTAVGKVFKPDLRKRAITRVYDAALAEAGVAARVAEVIDDKKRGLVARLEATGDGADDAAVSGVLGAFTRPWEWKTD
;
A
#
# COMPACT_ATOMS: atom_id res chain seq x y z
N CYS A 1 -2.27 -7.18 4.30
CA CYS A 1 -3.42 -6.26 4.23
C CYS A 1 -4.60 -6.99 3.61
N VAL A 2 -5.80 -6.58 3.96
CA VAL A 2 -7.06 -7.02 3.37
C VAL A 2 -7.76 -5.77 2.84
N TYR A 3 -8.36 -5.88 1.65
CA TYR A 3 -9.19 -4.85 1.07
C TYR A 3 -10.60 -5.40 0.91
N VAL A 4 -11.60 -4.61 1.25
CA VAL A 4 -13.00 -5.04 1.32
C VAL A 4 -13.87 -4.06 0.53
N GLU A 5 -14.76 -4.57 -0.30
CA GLU A 5 -15.89 -3.83 -0.88
C GLU A 5 -17.14 -4.40 -0.22
N LEU A 6 -17.93 -3.53 0.40
CA LEU A 6 -19.18 -3.93 1.03
C LEU A 6 -20.25 -4.20 -0.04
N VAL A 7 -21.12 -5.17 0.23
CA VAL A 7 -22.31 -5.38 -0.63
C VAL A 7 -23.28 -4.22 -0.46
N GLU A 8 -24.16 -4.01 -1.44
CA GLU A 8 -25.14 -2.94 -1.43
C GLU A 8 -25.97 -2.94 -0.14
N GLY A 9 -26.05 -1.77 0.52
CA GLY A 9 -26.80 -1.58 1.76
C GLY A 9 -26.15 -2.14 3.03
N ALA A 10 -24.96 -2.75 2.94
CA ALA A 10 -24.23 -3.18 4.12
C ALA A 10 -23.42 -2.03 4.74
N GLU A 11 -23.35 -2.03 6.07
CA GLU A 11 -22.53 -1.11 6.85
C GLU A 11 -21.59 -1.92 7.75
N ALA A 12 -20.31 -1.60 7.70
CA ALA A 12 -19.29 -2.16 8.59
C ALA A 12 -18.10 -1.21 8.65
N THR A 13 -17.40 -1.18 9.78
CA THR A 13 -16.13 -0.49 9.94
C THR A 13 -14.96 -1.47 9.86
N GLU A 14 -13.74 -0.99 9.66
CA GLU A 14 -12.54 -1.82 9.72
C GLU A 14 -12.38 -2.50 11.09
N ALA A 15 -12.83 -1.84 12.16
CA ALA A 15 -12.81 -2.38 13.52
C ALA A 15 -13.75 -3.58 13.67
N ASP A 16 -14.98 -3.49 13.13
CA ASP A 16 -15.93 -4.60 13.15
C ASP A 16 -15.36 -5.83 12.44
N LEU A 17 -14.77 -5.62 11.26
CA LEU A 17 -14.13 -6.66 10.47
C LEU A 17 -12.91 -7.27 11.17
N ALA A 18 -12.12 -6.46 11.87
CA ALA A 18 -10.97 -6.93 12.63
C ALA A 18 -11.38 -7.83 13.81
N GLU A 19 -12.45 -7.48 14.54
CA GLU A 19 -12.97 -8.28 15.65
C GLU A 19 -13.54 -9.62 15.18
N ILE A 20 -14.27 -9.63 14.06
CA ILE A 20 -14.71 -10.86 13.40
C ILE A 20 -13.50 -11.74 13.04
N CYS A 21 -12.47 -11.15 12.43
CA CYS A 21 -11.25 -11.87 12.08
C CYS A 21 -10.58 -12.50 13.32
N LYS A 22 -10.45 -11.76 14.43
CA LYS A 22 -9.88 -12.26 15.69
C LYS A 22 -10.64 -13.46 16.25
N THR A 23 -11.96 -13.47 16.10
CA THR A 23 -12.83 -14.52 16.63
C THR A 23 -12.80 -15.79 15.76
N HIS A 24 -12.73 -15.64 14.43
CA HIS A 24 -12.92 -16.75 13.50
C HIS A 24 -11.63 -17.28 12.85
N VAL A 25 -10.57 -16.46 12.76
CA VAL A 25 -9.28 -16.89 12.19
C VAL A 25 -8.42 -17.49 13.31
N LYS A 26 -8.36 -18.83 13.33
CA LYS A 26 -7.62 -19.58 14.36
C LYS A 26 -6.10 -19.39 14.29
N GLU A 27 -5.58 -19.22 13.08
CA GLU A 27 -4.14 -19.05 12.85
C GLU A 27 -3.73 -17.59 13.09
N ARG A 28 -2.99 -17.33 14.17
CA ARG A 28 -2.59 -15.96 14.56
C ARG A 28 -1.83 -15.24 13.44
N ALA A 29 -0.98 -15.95 12.70
CA ALA A 29 -0.21 -15.37 11.59
C ALA A 29 -1.10 -14.97 10.39
N ALA A 30 -2.31 -15.51 10.28
CA ALA A 30 -3.27 -15.19 9.24
C ALA A 30 -4.16 -13.97 9.57
N LEU A 31 -4.08 -13.43 10.79
CA LEU A 31 -4.83 -12.23 11.16
C LEU A 31 -4.39 -11.02 10.32
N PRO A 32 -5.33 -10.26 9.74
CA PRO A 32 -4.99 -9.06 8.98
C PRO A 32 -4.29 -8.02 9.87
N LYS A 33 -3.11 -7.55 9.43
CA LYS A 33 -2.43 -6.39 10.06
C LYS A 33 -3.01 -5.04 9.63
N HIS A 34 -3.77 -5.02 8.55
CA HIS A 34 -4.38 -3.83 7.97
C HIS A 34 -5.60 -4.26 7.17
N ILE A 35 -6.71 -3.58 7.41
CA ILE A 35 -7.99 -3.71 6.71
C ILE A 35 -8.31 -2.31 6.16
N GLU A 36 -8.80 -2.26 4.94
CA GLU A 36 -9.21 -1.03 4.28
C GLU A 36 -10.50 -1.32 3.50
N ILE A 37 -11.54 -0.54 3.76
CA ILE A 37 -12.78 -0.61 3.00
C ILE A 37 -12.68 0.35 1.81
N LEU A 38 -12.95 -0.16 0.62
CA LEU A 38 -12.96 0.61 -0.63
C LEU A 38 -14.39 0.71 -1.15
N ASP A 39 -14.73 1.86 -1.75
CA ASP A 39 -16.01 2.06 -2.43
C ASP A 39 -16.23 0.99 -3.51
N GLU A 40 -15.16 0.65 -4.25
CA GLU A 40 -15.16 -0.46 -5.19
C GLU A 40 -13.77 -1.12 -5.25
N LEU A 41 -13.71 -2.46 -5.25
CA LEU A 41 -12.47 -3.17 -5.54
C LEU A 41 -12.09 -2.97 -7.02
N PRO A 42 -10.80 -2.72 -7.32
CA PRO A 42 -10.35 -2.63 -8.71
C PRO A 42 -10.62 -3.96 -9.42
N LYS A 43 -11.26 -3.88 -10.58
CA LYS A 43 -11.63 -5.04 -11.40
C LYS A 43 -10.98 -4.94 -12.79
N THR A 44 -10.69 -6.08 -13.39
CA THR A 44 -10.31 -6.15 -14.81
C THR A 44 -11.52 -5.92 -15.71
N ALA A 45 -11.30 -5.74 -17.01
CA ALA A 45 -12.38 -5.63 -18.00
C ALA A 45 -13.37 -6.82 -18.01
N VAL A 46 -12.97 -7.96 -17.44
CA VAL A 46 -13.82 -9.16 -17.30
C VAL A 46 -14.34 -9.36 -15.86
N GLY A 47 -14.30 -8.32 -15.03
CA GLY A 47 -14.91 -8.29 -13.69
C GLY A 47 -14.12 -9.01 -12.58
N LYS A 48 -12.89 -9.46 -12.83
CA LYS A 48 -12.08 -10.13 -11.79
C LYS A 48 -11.30 -9.11 -10.97
N VAL A 49 -11.13 -9.37 -9.67
CA VAL A 49 -10.30 -8.53 -8.79
C VAL A 49 -8.90 -8.34 -9.36
N PHE A 50 -8.53 -7.09 -9.58
CA PHE A 50 -7.25 -6.67 -10.14
C PHE A 50 -6.25 -6.37 -9.01
N LYS A 51 -5.68 -7.46 -8.47
CA LYS A 51 -4.68 -7.41 -7.38
C LYS A 51 -3.49 -6.45 -7.61
N PRO A 52 -2.98 -6.20 -8.83
CA PRO A 52 -1.89 -5.24 -9.03
C PRO A 52 -2.18 -3.86 -8.42
N ASP A 53 -3.38 -3.31 -8.58
CA ASP A 53 -3.72 -2.00 -8.02
C ASP A 53 -3.79 -2.00 -6.50
N LEU A 54 -4.31 -3.09 -5.91
CA LEU A 54 -4.30 -3.28 -4.45
C LEU A 54 -2.87 -3.37 -3.88
N ARG A 55 -1.93 -3.95 -4.64
CA ARG A 55 -0.51 -3.98 -4.26
C ARG A 55 0.13 -2.60 -4.38
N LYS A 56 -0.20 -1.82 -5.42
CA LYS A 56 0.25 -0.43 -5.56
C LYS A 56 -0.19 0.42 -4.36
N ARG A 57 -1.47 0.36 -3.98
CA ARG A 57 -1.98 1.01 -2.76
C ARG A 57 -1.22 0.60 -1.50
N ALA A 58 -0.92 -0.70 -1.36
CA ALA A 58 -0.17 -1.19 -0.20
C ALA A 58 1.25 -0.63 -0.17
N ILE A 59 1.94 -0.53 -1.31
CA ILE A 59 3.28 0.03 -1.41
C ILE A 59 3.25 1.52 -1.05
N THR A 60 2.35 2.29 -1.66
CA THR A 60 2.14 3.72 -1.35
C THR A 60 1.97 3.94 0.15
N ARG A 61 0.97 3.30 0.77
CA ARG A 61 0.68 3.43 2.21
C ARG A 61 1.90 3.12 3.08
N VAL A 62 2.61 2.03 2.78
CA VAL A 62 3.74 1.59 3.62
C VAL A 62 4.94 2.52 3.44
N TYR A 63 5.23 2.97 2.22
CA TYR A 63 6.40 3.81 1.96
C TYR A 63 6.17 5.23 2.46
N ASP A 64 4.99 5.80 2.24
CA ASP A 64 4.64 7.13 2.79
C ASP A 64 4.70 7.13 4.31
N ALA A 65 4.16 6.09 4.96
CA ALA A 65 4.24 5.96 6.41
C ALA A 65 5.69 5.86 6.92
N ALA A 66 6.52 5.04 6.27
CA ALA A 66 7.92 4.87 6.66
C ALA A 66 8.75 6.16 6.46
N LEU A 67 8.55 6.85 5.33
CA LEU A 67 9.23 8.13 5.05
C LEU A 67 8.79 9.20 6.05
N ALA A 68 7.50 9.31 6.34
CA ALA A 68 6.96 10.26 7.30
C ALA A 68 7.46 9.98 8.73
N GLU A 69 7.48 8.72 9.18
CA GLU A 69 7.98 8.33 10.50
C GLU A 69 9.48 8.66 10.66
N ALA A 70 10.25 8.53 9.57
CA ALA A 70 11.67 8.90 9.54
C ALA A 70 11.92 10.41 9.32
N GLY A 71 10.87 11.22 9.10
CA GLY A 71 11.00 12.64 8.82
C GLY A 71 11.65 12.97 7.46
N VAL A 72 11.64 12.05 6.51
CA VAL A 72 12.19 12.26 5.17
C VAL A 72 11.14 12.97 4.31
N ALA A 73 11.50 14.12 3.73
CA ALA A 73 10.60 14.95 2.92
C ALA A 73 10.35 14.39 1.51
N ALA A 74 9.92 13.13 1.40
CA ALA A 74 9.56 12.48 0.16
C ALA A 74 8.23 11.74 0.30
N ARG A 75 7.52 11.54 -0.82
CA ARG A 75 6.31 10.70 -0.86
C ARG A 75 6.24 9.90 -2.16
N VAL A 76 5.42 8.85 -2.16
CA VAL A 76 5.12 8.07 -3.37
C VAL A 76 4.16 8.86 -4.26
N ALA A 77 4.64 9.29 -5.42
CA ALA A 77 3.83 9.95 -6.44
C ALA A 77 2.97 8.93 -7.21
N GLU A 78 3.55 7.78 -7.57
CA GLU A 78 2.85 6.68 -8.22
C GLU A 78 3.60 5.35 -8.00
N VAL A 79 2.95 4.23 -8.29
CA VAL A 79 3.62 2.91 -8.35
C VAL A 79 3.38 2.32 -9.74
N ILE A 80 4.46 2.16 -10.48
CA ILE A 80 4.43 1.66 -11.86
C ILE A 80 4.72 0.16 -11.93
N ASP A 81 4.30 -0.47 -13.02
CA ASP A 81 4.67 -1.85 -13.34
C ASP A 81 5.85 -1.85 -14.33
N ASP A 82 7.05 -2.07 -13.82
CA ASP A 82 8.26 -2.19 -14.60
C ASP A 82 8.43 -3.64 -15.07
N LYS A 83 8.63 -3.82 -16.39
CA LYS A 83 8.72 -5.14 -17.03
C LYS A 83 9.81 -6.05 -16.46
N LYS A 84 10.87 -5.49 -15.86
CA LYS A 84 12.01 -6.24 -15.32
C LYS A 84 12.00 -6.27 -13.80
N ARG A 85 11.67 -5.15 -13.15
CA ARG A 85 11.74 -4.96 -11.70
C ARG A 85 10.41 -5.26 -10.98
N GLY A 86 9.32 -5.40 -11.72
CA GLY A 86 7.97 -5.50 -11.19
C GLY A 86 7.47 -4.15 -10.68
N LEU A 87 6.71 -4.14 -9.60
CA LEU A 87 6.20 -2.88 -9.03
C LEU A 87 7.34 -2.02 -8.47
N VAL A 88 7.46 -0.78 -8.98
CA VAL A 88 8.44 0.24 -8.56
C VAL A 88 7.69 1.46 -8.03
N ALA A 89 8.04 1.92 -6.84
CA ALA A 89 7.51 3.18 -6.30
C ALA A 89 8.27 4.37 -6.90
N ARG A 90 7.57 5.29 -7.55
CA ARG A 90 8.13 6.56 -8.01
C ARG A 90 7.89 7.62 -6.97
N LEU A 91 8.98 8.21 -6.48
CA LEU A 91 8.94 9.19 -5.41
C LEU A 91 9.05 10.61 -5.96
N GLU A 92 8.46 11.55 -5.26
CA GLU A 92 8.71 12.97 -5.43
C GLU A 92 9.14 13.60 -4.11
N ALA A 93 10.07 14.55 -4.19
CA ALA A 93 10.47 15.34 -3.04
C ALA A 93 9.35 16.32 -2.67
N THR A 94 9.04 16.41 -1.38
CA THR A 94 8.06 17.32 -0.81
C THR A 94 8.70 18.49 -0.07
N GLY A 95 10.03 18.49 0.06
CA GLY A 95 10.82 19.56 0.68
C GLY A 95 12.31 19.26 0.65
N ASP A 96 13.10 20.07 1.37
CA ASP A 96 14.54 19.90 1.48
C ASP A 96 14.91 18.62 2.26
N GLY A 97 16.06 18.03 1.94
CA GLY A 97 16.58 16.84 2.64
C GLY A 97 16.06 15.50 2.12
N ALA A 98 15.30 15.52 1.02
CA ALA A 98 14.87 14.32 0.31
C ALA A 98 15.92 13.86 -0.72
N ASP A 99 17.09 13.42 -0.24
CA ASP A 99 18.13 12.88 -1.09
C ASP A 99 18.11 11.34 -1.15
N ASP A 100 18.85 10.77 -2.12
CA ASP A 100 18.97 9.33 -2.32
C ASP A 100 19.42 8.58 -1.08
N ALA A 101 20.30 9.19 -0.26
CA ALA A 101 20.86 8.54 0.92
C ALA A 101 19.82 8.47 2.04
N ALA A 102 19.08 9.55 2.29
CA ALA A 102 18.00 9.61 3.26
C ALA A 102 16.88 8.62 2.89
N VAL A 103 16.43 8.63 1.63
CA VAL A 103 15.38 7.72 1.15
C VAL A 103 15.87 6.26 1.20
N SER A 104 17.08 5.97 0.74
CA SER A 104 17.63 4.60 0.78
C SER A 104 17.83 4.09 2.20
N GLY A 105 18.18 4.97 3.15
CA GLY A 105 18.30 4.62 4.56
C GLY A 105 17.00 4.11 5.18
N VAL A 106 15.85 4.61 4.69
CA VAL A 106 14.52 4.19 5.15
C VAL A 106 13.99 3.04 4.29
N LEU A 107 13.91 3.26 2.98
CA LEU A 107 13.25 2.33 2.05
C LEU A 107 14.10 1.10 1.73
N GLY A 108 15.40 1.11 2.04
CA GLY A 108 16.29 -0.04 1.89
C GLY A 108 15.91 -1.24 2.76
N ALA A 109 15.10 -1.03 3.82
CA ALA A 109 14.54 -2.11 4.62
C ALA A 109 13.41 -2.89 3.91
N PHE A 110 12.91 -2.39 2.77
CA PHE A 110 11.82 -3.00 2.02
C PHE A 110 12.32 -3.63 0.71
N THR A 111 11.60 -4.65 0.24
CA THR A 111 12.00 -5.42 -0.95
C THR A 111 11.57 -4.81 -2.28
N ARG A 112 10.66 -3.82 -2.28
CA ARG A 112 10.20 -3.20 -3.54
C ARG A 112 11.12 -2.05 -3.92
N PRO A 113 11.58 -1.99 -5.17
CA PRO A 113 12.44 -0.89 -5.60
C PRO A 113 11.68 0.44 -5.59
N TRP A 114 12.43 1.52 -5.48
CA TRP A 114 11.95 2.87 -5.70
C TRP A 114 12.85 3.58 -6.72
N GLU A 115 12.33 4.62 -7.34
CA GLU A 115 13.08 5.56 -8.18
C GLU A 115 12.50 6.97 -8.01
N TRP A 116 13.27 8.00 -8.32
CA TRP A 116 12.71 9.34 -8.43
C TRP A 116 11.81 9.43 -9.67
N LYS A 117 10.68 10.10 -9.52
CA LYS A 117 9.84 10.46 -10.66
C LYS A 117 10.61 11.45 -11.53
N THR A 118 10.88 11.07 -12.77
CA THR A 118 11.33 12.01 -13.80
C THR A 118 10.09 12.71 -14.37
N ASP A 119 10.20 14.02 -14.59
CA ASP A 119 9.18 14.80 -15.33
C ASP A 119 9.00 14.30 -16.77
#